data_AF-A0A3D4EWC3-F1
#
_entry.id   AF-A0A3D4EWC3-F1
#
_cell.length_a   1.000
_cell.length_b   1.000
_cell.length_c   1.000
_cell.angle_alpha   90.00
_cell.angle_beta   90.00
_cell.angle_gamma   90.00
#
_symmetry.space_group_name_H-M   'P 1'
#
loop_
_entity.id
_entity.type
_entity.pdbx_description
1 polymer ?
#
loop_
_entity_poly.entity_id
_entity_poly.type
_entity_poly.pdbx_seq_one_letter_code
_entity_poly.pdbx_strand_id
1 'polypeptide(L)'
;MIGKIIRSLKQRALYYLEVYRDSRRYLGACDWAGAPPRNRGVHLLGDIIRKYHVVEKALAMPEFRPGSAADVVKSLISDLEAWEKGPNNGMESISQISAAHGVLESYLKRHQELNFDVSETFRNFQPKEGSDTQVGGANPYAIDQDLDWSGLKHLLRGRRSLRSFDASRLPTPEVLHSIARTAIKSPSVCNRQTGRLHVFTGEKVKQLLEYQTGNRGFGHQVPLLFVVTSDMRFFLSRKERKQPGIDGGLFALQTVFAIQSEGMGSVCLNWCVDHNSDLKLREIAGIPEHENVIMLIACGYPSTEALSPISQRYPAEAILTIH
;
A
#
# COMPACT_ATOMS: atom_id res chain seq x y z
N MET A 1 -18.83 32.47 28.81
CA MET A 1 -17.43 32.61 28.34
C MET A 1 -16.55 31.46 28.83
N ILE A 2 -16.51 31.17 30.14
CA ILE A 2 -15.73 30.08 30.76
C ILE A 2 -15.99 28.69 30.14
N GLY A 3 -17.25 28.31 29.90
CA GLY A 3 -17.58 27.00 29.32
C GLY A 3 -17.02 26.77 27.89
N LYS A 4 -16.88 27.83 27.07
CA LYS A 4 -16.24 27.73 25.75
C LYS A 4 -14.73 27.51 25.87
N ILE A 5 -14.09 28.17 26.84
CA ILE A 5 -12.66 28.03 27.13
C ILE A 5 -12.35 26.61 27.60
N ILE A 6 -13.12 26.08 28.55
CA ILE A 6 -12.96 24.71 29.05
C ILE A 6 -13.10 23.68 27.91
N ARG A 7 -14.12 23.84 27.06
CA ARG A 7 -14.31 22.95 25.90
C ARG A 7 -13.13 23.01 24.93
N SER A 8 -12.60 24.21 24.66
CA SER A 8 -11.45 24.40 23.79
C SER A 8 -10.17 23.75 24.34
N LEU A 9 -9.89 23.95 25.63
CA LEU A 9 -8.74 23.34 26.30
C LEU A 9 -8.82 21.81 26.28
N LYS A 10 -10.01 21.25 26.57
CA LYS A 10 -10.24 19.81 26.50
C LYS A 10 -9.98 19.27 25.09
N GLN A 11 -10.46 19.94 24.04
CA GLN A 11 -10.24 19.50 22.65
C GLN A 11 -8.77 19.55 22.25
N ARG A 12 -8.02 20.58 22.67
CA ARG A 12 -6.57 20.65 22.43
C ARG A 12 -5.82 19.53 23.14
N ALA A 13 -6.15 19.27 24.41
CA ALA A 13 -5.52 18.20 25.18
C ALA A 13 -5.78 16.83 24.54
N LEU A 14 -7.02 16.56 24.11
CA LEU A 14 -7.37 15.34 23.39
C LEU A 14 -6.59 15.23 22.06
N TYR A 15 -6.53 16.30 21.27
CA TYR A 15 -5.77 16.29 20.02
C TYR A 15 -4.29 15.93 20.22
N TYR A 16 -3.60 16.55 21.18
CA TYR A 16 -2.20 16.21 21.45
C TYR A 16 -2.03 14.79 21.99
N LEU A 17 -3.01 14.28 22.73
CA LEU A 17 -3.01 12.88 23.17
C LEU A 17 -3.14 11.91 21.99
N GLU A 18 -4.01 12.20 21.01
CA GLU A 18 -4.12 11.41 19.78
C GLU A 18 -2.82 11.44 18.98
N VAL A 19 -2.24 12.63 18.77
CA VAL A 19 -0.94 12.79 18.08
C VAL A 19 0.17 11.99 18.80
N TYR A 20 0.19 12.00 20.13
CA TYR A 20 1.15 11.22 20.90
C TYR A 20 0.95 9.72 20.71
N ARG A 21 -0.29 9.22 20.71
CA ARG A 21 -0.63 7.81 20.49
C ARG A 21 -0.23 7.35 19.09
N ASP A 22 -0.59 8.12 18.06
CA ASP A 22 -0.20 7.85 16.68
C ASP A 22 1.33 7.82 16.52
N SER A 23 2.01 8.78 17.13
CA SER A 23 3.48 8.85 17.11
C SER A 23 4.10 7.65 17.81
N ARG A 24 3.56 7.23 18.95
CA ARG A 24 4.03 6.03 19.66
C ARG A 24 3.82 4.76 18.85
N ARG A 25 2.67 4.65 18.18
CA ARG A 25 2.36 3.49 17.34
C ARG A 25 3.32 3.41 16.13
N TYR A 26 3.53 4.53 15.45
CA TYR A 26 4.47 4.63 14.35
C TYR A 26 5.91 4.27 14.80
N LEU A 27 6.40 4.88 15.88
CA LEU A 27 7.73 4.56 16.44
C LEU A 27 7.82 3.14 17.00
N GLY A 28 6.71 2.54 17.43
CA GLY A 28 6.67 1.14 17.84
C GLY A 28 6.80 0.14 16.67
N ALA A 29 6.70 0.60 15.43
CA ALA A 29 6.67 -0.22 14.24
C ALA A 29 7.83 0.07 13.26
N CYS A 30 8.04 1.33 12.90
CA CYS A 30 8.99 1.75 11.85
C CYS A 30 10.44 1.36 12.16
N ASP A 31 11.29 1.34 11.15
CA ASP A 31 12.72 1.08 11.31
C ASP A 31 13.44 2.34 11.82
N TRP A 32 13.89 2.28 13.07
CA TRP A 32 14.72 3.28 13.74
C TRP A 32 15.55 2.61 14.84
N ALA A 33 16.55 3.32 15.37
CA ALA A 33 17.50 2.77 16.35
C ALA A 33 16.87 2.12 17.61
N GLY A 34 15.65 2.51 17.98
CA GLY A 34 14.91 1.94 19.12
C GLY A 34 13.78 0.99 18.74
N ALA A 35 13.71 0.52 17.50
CA ALA A 35 12.61 -0.33 17.06
C ALA A 35 12.65 -1.72 17.71
N PRO A 36 11.49 -2.36 17.97
CA PRO A 36 11.45 -3.66 18.62
C PRO A 36 12.23 -4.74 17.85
N PRO A 37 13.06 -5.57 18.50
CA PRO A 37 13.85 -6.61 17.84
C PRO A 37 13.03 -7.60 17.00
N ARG A 38 11.77 -7.84 17.39
CA ARG A 38 10.83 -8.70 16.64
C ARG A 38 10.52 -8.21 15.22
N ASN A 39 10.75 -6.93 14.92
CA ASN A 39 10.50 -6.36 13.59
C ASN A 39 11.71 -6.46 12.66
N ARG A 40 12.91 -6.85 13.16
CA ARG A 40 14.16 -6.84 12.39
C ARG A 40 14.08 -7.57 11.05
N GLY A 41 13.38 -8.70 10.99
CA GLY A 41 13.17 -9.42 9.74
C GLY A 41 12.42 -8.57 8.71
N VAL A 42 11.29 -7.97 9.11
CA VAL A 42 10.49 -7.13 8.20
C VAL A 42 11.25 -5.85 7.81
N HIS A 43 12.04 -5.28 8.73
CA HIS A 43 12.92 -4.14 8.43
C HIS A 43 13.96 -4.50 7.38
N LEU A 44 14.64 -5.64 7.56
CA LEU A 44 15.61 -6.16 6.59
C LEU A 44 14.96 -6.38 5.21
N LEU A 45 13.75 -6.95 5.16
CA LEU A 45 13.01 -7.11 3.91
C LEU A 45 12.70 -5.75 3.26
N GLY A 46 12.23 -4.77 4.03
CA GLY A 46 11.97 -3.42 3.53
C GLY A 46 13.22 -2.74 2.97
N ASP A 47 14.38 -2.99 3.59
CA ASP A 47 15.67 -2.49 3.13
C ASP A 47 16.16 -3.19 1.85
N ILE A 48 16.01 -4.50 1.75
CA ILE A 48 16.26 -5.27 0.52
C ILE A 48 15.42 -4.71 -0.62
N ILE A 49 14.12 -4.49 -0.38
CA ILE A 49 13.20 -3.94 -1.38
C ILE A 49 13.65 -2.57 -1.86
N ARG A 50 13.95 -1.69 -0.91
CA ARG A 50 14.42 -0.34 -1.21
C ARG A 50 15.73 -0.37 -1.99
N LYS A 51 16.68 -1.21 -1.61
CA LYS A 51 18.02 -1.27 -2.23
C LYS A 51 17.96 -1.85 -3.64
N TYR A 52 17.24 -2.95 -3.87
CA TYR A 52 17.08 -3.48 -5.23
C TYR A 52 16.38 -2.43 -6.11
N HIS A 53 15.38 -1.71 -5.60
CA HIS A 53 14.66 -0.72 -6.39
C HIS A 53 15.52 0.51 -6.73
N VAL A 54 16.51 0.85 -5.88
CA VAL A 54 17.52 1.86 -6.24
C VAL A 54 18.39 1.38 -7.40
N VAL A 55 18.77 0.10 -7.41
CA VAL A 55 19.54 -0.50 -8.51
C VAL A 55 18.71 -0.56 -9.81
N GLU A 56 17.41 -0.93 -9.74
CA GLU A 56 16.50 -0.88 -10.89
C GLU A 56 16.46 0.49 -11.55
N LYS A 57 16.29 1.55 -10.74
CA LYS A 57 16.29 2.92 -11.25
C LYS A 57 17.61 3.30 -11.88
N ALA A 58 18.74 2.87 -11.31
CA ALA A 58 20.05 3.11 -11.89
C ALA A 58 20.16 2.45 -13.28
N LEU A 59 19.70 1.20 -13.42
CA LEU A 59 19.66 0.47 -14.70
C LEU A 59 18.73 1.14 -15.73
N ALA A 60 17.66 1.78 -15.29
CA ALA A 60 16.68 2.45 -16.14
C ALA A 60 17.03 3.92 -16.49
N MET A 61 18.19 4.43 -16.06
CA MET A 61 18.60 5.80 -16.39
C MET A 61 18.85 5.96 -17.91
N PRO A 62 18.40 7.07 -18.54
CA PRO A 62 18.61 7.31 -19.98
C PRO A 62 20.08 7.24 -20.39
N GLU A 63 20.94 7.84 -19.57
CA GLU A 63 22.40 7.72 -19.68
C GLU A 63 22.91 6.80 -18.58
N PHE A 64 22.80 5.50 -18.81
CA PHE A 64 23.33 4.51 -17.88
C PHE A 64 24.84 4.71 -17.68
N ARG A 65 25.27 4.87 -16.41
CA ARG A 65 26.69 5.01 -16.04
C ARG A 65 27.20 3.67 -15.50
N PRO A 66 28.14 2.99 -16.18
CA PRO A 66 28.75 1.75 -15.67
C PRO A 66 29.38 1.96 -14.29
N GLY A 67 29.20 1.00 -13.39
CA GLY A 67 29.65 1.06 -11.99
C GLY A 67 28.76 1.92 -11.08
N SER A 68 27.71 2.58 -11.59
CA SER A 68 26.77 3.31 -10.76
C SER A 68 26.04 2.38 -9.78
N ALA A 69 25.71 2.89 -8.59
CA ALA A 69 25.07 2.12 -7.52
C ALA A 69 25.87 0.91 -6.98
N ALA A 70 27.17 0.76 -7.29
CA ALA A 70 27.99 -0.36 -6.80
C ALA A 70 27.96 -0.52 -5.27
N ASP A 71 28.00 0.57 -4.50
CA ASP A 71 27.90 0.50 -3.03
C ASP A 71 26.53 0.00 -2.55
N VAL A 72 25.47 0.34 -3.27
CA VAL A 72 24.11 -0.15 -2.98
C VAL A 72 24.01 -1.64 -3.31
N VAL A 73 24.63 -2.09 -4.41
CA VAL A 73 24.72 -3.50 -4.77
C VAL A 73 25.47 -4.29 -3.69
N LYS A 74 26.64 -3.82 -3.24
CA LYS A 74 27.39 -4.46 -2.14
C LYS A 74 26.53 -4.57 -0.87
N SER A 75 25.83 -3.49 -0.52
CA SER A 75 24.94 -3.49 0.64
C SER A 75 23.74 -4.42 0.48
N LEU A 76 23.15 -4.52 -0.72
CA LEU A 76 22.05 -5.44 -1.02
C LEU A 76 22.50 -6.90 -0.89
N ILE A 77 23.69 -7.23 -1.39
CA ILE A 77 24.28 -8.58 -1.26
C ILE A 77 24.42 -8.94 0.23
N SER A 78 24.98 -8.06 1.06
CA SER A 78 25.11 -8.31 2.50
C SER A 78 23.76 -8.53 3.19
N ASP A 79 22.73 -7.77 2.80
CA ASP A 79 21.39 -7.95 3.34
C ASP A 79 20.75 -9.29 2.92
N LEU A 80 20.94 -9.71 1.66
CA LEU A 80 20.45 -11.00 1.17
C LEU A 80 21.13 -12.17 1.90
N GLU A 81 22.45 -12.11 2.10
CA GLU A 81 23.17 -13.11 2.89
C GLU A 81 22.68 -13.15 4.35
N ALA A 82 22.38 -11.99 4.94
CA ALA A 82 21.81 -11.90 6.29
C ALA A 82 20.39 -12.48 6.34
N TRP A 83 19.58 -12.24 5.30
CA TRP A 83 18.24 -12.79 5.15
C TRP A 83 18.27 -14.32 5.09
N GLU A 84 19.15 -14.89 4.26
CA GLU A 84 19.28 -16.34 4.06
C GLU A 84 19.76 -17.09 5.32
N LYS A 85 20.56 -16.45 6.17
CA LYS A 85 20.99 -16.99 7.46
C LYS A 85 19.94 -16.81 8.56
N GLY A 86 18.89 -16.03 8.30
CA GLY A 86 17.86 -15.66 9.26
C GLY A 86 16.76 -16.73 9.42
N PRO A 87 16.04 -16.74 10.55
CA PRO A 87 15.07 -17.79 10.88
C PRO A 87 13.69 -17.67 10.17
N ASN A 88 13.49 -16.83 9.16
CA ASN A 88 12.14 -16.51 8.65
C ASN A 88 12.03 -16.48 7.12
N ASN A 89 11.62 -17.61 6.52
CA ASN A 89 11.27 -17.71 5.09
C ASN A 89 9.74 -17.76 4.91
N GLY A 90 9.08 -16.60 5.02
CA GLY A 90 7.66 -16.47 4.69
C GLY A 90 7.42 -16.45 3.17
N MET A 91 6.25 -16.91 2.72
CA MET A 91 5.89 -17.00 1.30
C MET A 91 5.81 -15.63 0.59
N GLU A 92 5.36 -14.58 1.28
CA GLU A 92 5.35 -13.19 0.77
C GLU A 92 6.76 -12.69 0.44
N SER A 93 7.76 -13.08 1.23
CA SER A 93 9.15 -12.69 1.04
C SER A 93 9.78 -13.36 -0.19
N ILE A 94 9.33 -14.55 -0.60
CA ILE A 94 9.94 -15.31 -1.71
C ILE A 94 9.96 -14.47 -2.99
N SER A 95 8.86 -13.76 -3.29
CA SER A 95 8.77 -12.92 -4.49
C SER A 95 9.74 -11.74 -4.49
N GLN A 96 9.87 -11.04 -3.35
CA GLN A 96 10.72 -9.85 -3.23
C GLN A 96 12.21 -10.22 -3.15
N ILE A 97 12.53 -11.34 -2.53
CA ILE A 97 13.89 -11.89 -2.54
C ILE A 97 14.28 -12.36 -3.94
N SER A 98 13.37 -13.04 -4.66
CA SER A 98 13.58 -13.39 -6.07
C SER A 98 13.80 -12.14 -6.94
N ALA A 99 13.03 -11.06 -6.73
CA ALA A 99 13.22 -9.80 -7.43
C ALA A 99 14.59 -9.19 -7.15
N ALA A 100 15.06 -9.23 -5.91
CA ALA A 100 16.40 -8.76 -5.56
C ALA A 100 17.49 -9.52 -6.32
N HIS A 101 17.40 -10.85 -6.41
CA HIS A 101 18.34 -11.63 -7.21
C HIS A 101 18.25 -11.31 -8.71
N GLY A 102 17.04 -11.18 -9.28
CA GLY A 102 16.88 -10.84 -10.70
C GLY A 102 17.39 -9.44 -11.07
N VAL A 103 17.29 -8.48 -10.16
CA VAL A 103 17.92 -7.15 -10.31
C VAL A 103 19.45 -7.27 -10.35
N LEU A 104 20.03 -8.08 -9.46
CA LEU A 104 21.47 -8.31 -9.41
C LEU A 104 21.99 -9.03 -10.67
N GLU A 105 21.24 -10.00 -11.19
CA GLU A 105 21.53 -10.64 -12.46
C GLU A 105 21.46 -9.66 -13.64
N SER A 106 20.39 -8.84 -13.69
CA SER A 106 20.25 -7.78 -14.69
C SER A 106 21.40 -6.78 -14.64
N TYR A 107 21.88 -6.44 -13.44
CA TYR A 107 23.04 -5.58 -13.25
C TYR A 107 24.32 -6.22 -13.80
N LEU A 108 24.58 -7.49 -13.52
CA LEU A 108 25.72 -8.22 -14.08
C LEU A 108 25.67 -8.25 -15.62
N LYS A 109 24.54 -8.68 -16.18
CA LYS A 109 24.33 -8.78 -17.62
C LYS A 109 24.57 -7.44 -18.32
N ARG A 110 24.02 -6.35 -17.77
CA ARG A 110 24.20 -5.01 -18.33
C ARG A 110 25.66 -4.56 -18.36
N HIS A 111 26.44 -4.89 -17.33
CA HIS A 111 27.86 -4.53 -17.29
C HIS A 111 28.72 -5.41 -18.21
N GLN A 112 28.36 -6.68 -18.37
CA GLN A 112 28.97 -7.57 -19.37
C GLN A 112 28.78 -7.03 -20.79
N GLU A 113 27.56 -6.61 -21.16
CA GLU A 113 27.25 -5.99 -22.45
C GLU A 113 28.10 -4.74 -22.75
N LEU A 114 28.49 -4.00 -21.70
CA LEU A 114 29.28 -2.78 -21.80
C LEU A 114 30.78 -3.00 -21.61
N ASN A 115 31.23 -4.26 -21.45
CA ASN A 115 32.61 -4.62 -21.15
C ASN A 115 33.19 -3.88 -19.92
N PHE A 116 32.37 -3.67 -18.89
CA PHE A 116 32.78 -3.01 -17.65
C PHE A 116 32.87 -4.04 -16.51
N ASP A 117 34.02 -4.09 -15.83
CA ASP A 117 34.25 -5.06 -14.75
C ASP A 117 33.56 -4.65 -13.44
N VAL A 118 32.71 -5.54 -12.92
CA VAL A 118 32.06 -5.41 -11.61
C VAL A 118 32.36 -6.59 -10.69
N SER A 119 33.36 -7.42 -11.02
CA SER A 119 33.73 -8.63 -10.28
C SER A 119 34.01 -8.37 -8.79
N GLU A 120 34.63 -7.24 -8.45
CA GLU A 120 34.87 -6.85 -7.06
C GLU A 120 33.57 -6.62 -6.27
N THR A 121 32.54 -6.09 -6.93
CA THR A 121 31.22 -5.83 -6.31
C THR A 121 30.49 -7.12 -5.94
N PHE A 122 30.70 -8.18 -6.71
CA PHE A 122 30.06 -9.49 -6.57
C PHE A 122 30.98 -10.56 -5.98
N ARG A 123 32.07 -10.15 -5.32
CA ARG A 123 33.06 -11.10 -4.78
C ARG A 123 32.38 -12.14 -3.89
N ASN A 124 32.49 -13.41 -4.28
CA ASN A 124 31.89 -14.58 -3.61
C ASN A 124 30.35 -14.62 -3.58
N PHE A 125 29.68 -13.83 -4.42
CA PHE A 125 28.22 -13.84 -4.53
C PHE A 125 27.81 -14.16 -5.97
N GLN A 126 26.86 -15.08 -6.11
CA GLN A 126 26.19 -15.39 -7.37
C GLN A 126 24.69 -15.20 -7.18
N PRO A 127 24.03 -14.35 -8.00
CA PRO A 127 22.58 -14.28 -7.99
C PRO A 127 21.97 -15.66 -8.24
N LYS A 128 20.91 -15.99 -7.51
CA LYS A 128 20.17 -17.24 -7.72
C LYS A 128 19.21 -17.05 -8.89
N GLU A 129 19.14 -18.04 -9.78
CA GLU A 129 18.10 -18.05 -10.83
C GLU A 129 16.72 -18.05 -10.15
N GLY A 130 15.93 -17.02 -10.47
CA GLY A 130 14.54 -16.94 -10.05
C GLY A 130 13.68 -17.96 -10.81
N SER A 131 12.54 -18.36 -10.23
CA SER A 131 11.57 -19.20 -10.95
C SER A 131 10.82 -18.47 -12.06
N ASP A 132 10.95 -17.14 -12.14
CA ASP A 132 10.35 -16.29 -13.14
C ASP A 132 11.46 -15.39 -13.73
N THR A 133 11.59 -15.41 -15.05
CA THR A 133 12.66 -14.75 -15.81
C THR A 133 12.37 -13.27 -16.07
N GLN A 134 11.22 -12.76 -15.63
CA GLN A 134 10.82 -11.34 -15.74
C GLN A 134 10.76 -10.61 -14.39
N VAL A 135 11.41 -11.13 -13.35
CA VAL A 135 11.35 -10.53 -12.00
C VAL A 135 12.56 -9.63 -11.74
N GLY A 136 12.32 -8.33 -11.75
CA GLY A 136 13.33 -7.32 -11.39
C GLY A 136 14.16 -6.81 -12.56
N GLY A 137 14.76 -5.63 -12.38
CA GLY A 137 15.63 -4.99 -13.36
C GLY A 137 14.98 -3.77 -14.02
N ALA A 138 15.32 -3.51 -15.27
CA ALA A 138 14.74 -2.42 -16.06
C ALA A 138 14.03 -2.98 -17.29
N ASN A 139 12.71 -2.75 -17.38
CA ASN A 139 11.91 -3.14 -18.53
C ASN A 139 11.79 -1.97 -19.52
N PRO A 140 11.73 -2.23 -20.84
CA PRO A 140 11.33 -1.23 -21.81
C PRO A 140 9.97 -0.64 -21.42
N TYR A 141 9.87 0.68 -21.37
CA TYR A 141 8.60 1.36 -21.19
C TYR A 141 7.96 1.59 -22.56
N ALA A 142 6.88 0.87 -22.84
CA ALA A 142 6.07 1.06 -24.05
C ALA A 142 4.63 1.41 -23.65
N ILE A 143 4.06 2.40 -24.31
CA ILE A 143 2.64 2.69 -24.20
C ILE A 143 1.91 1.69 -25.09
N ASP A 144 0.99 0.93 -24.50
CA ASP A 144 0.06 0.11 -25.27
C ASP A 144 -0.88 1.04 -26.07
N GLN A 145 -0.70 1.05 -27.39
CA GLN A 145 -1.51 1.89 -28.29
C GLN A 145 -2.88 1.28 -28.58
N ASP A 146 -3.07 -0.01 -28.32
CA ASP A 146 -4.33 -0.73 -28.57
C ASP A 146 -5.28 -0.66 -27.36
N LEU A 147 -4.83 -0.07 -26.25
CA LEU A 147 -5.65 0.13 -25.07
C LEU A 147 -6.84 1.06 -25.36
N ASP A 148 -8.05 0.65 -24.97
CA ASP A 148 -9.23 1.53 -25.03
C ASP A 148 -9.16 2.63 -23.95
N TRP A 149 -8.45 3.70 -24.28
CA TRP A 149 -8.34 4.90 -23.46
C TRP A 149 -9.69 5.57 -23.19
N SER A 150 -10.68 5.38 -24.06
CA SER A 150 -12.01 5.97 -23.90
C SER A 150 -12.81 5.21 -22.83
N GLY A 151 -12.79 3.88 -22.87
CA GLY A 151 -13.35 2.99 -21.86
C GLY A 151 -12.70 3.18 -20.50
N LEU A 152 -11.36 3.31 -20.45
CA LEU A 152 -10.65 3.61 -19.21
C LEU A 152 -11.10 4.96 -18.62
N LYS A 153 -11.16 6.02 -19.43
CA LYS A 153 -11.66 7.33 -18.99
C LYS A 153 -13.11 7.25 -18.51
N HIS A 154 -13.95 6.46 -19.17
CA HIS A 154 -15.32 6.23 -18.76
C HIS A 154 -15.38 5.56 -17.37
N LEU A 155 -14.58 4.52 -17.14
CA LEU A 155 -14.49 3.86 -15.84
C LEU A 155 -14.02 4.84 -14.74
N LEU A 156 -12.91 5.55 -14.97
CA LEU A 156 -12.33 6.47 -13.98
C LEU A 156 -13.26 7.64 -13.65
N ARG A 157 -13.90 8.23 -14.66
CA ARG A 157 -14.83 9.38 -14.48
C ARG A 157 -16.20 8.94 -14.00
N GLY A 158 -16.62 7.72 -14.34
CA GLY A 158 -17.90 7.12 -13.96
C GLY A 158 -17.95 6.62 -12.52
N ARG A 159 -16.81 6.54 -11.82
CA ARG A 159 -16.76 6.13 -10.41
C ARG A 159 -17.62 7.03 -9.53
N ARG A 160 -18.59 6.44 -8.81
CA ARG A 160 -19.46 7.13 -7.84
C ARG A 160 -19.55 6.33 -6.55
N SER A 161 -19.85 7.03 -5.46
CA SER A 161 -20.04 6.37 -4.15
C SER A 161 -21.38 5.67 -4.13
N LEU A 162 -21.36 4.34 -4.07
CA LEU A 162 -22.53 3.48 -4.00
C LEU A 162 -22.91 3.21 -2.54
N ARG A 163 -24.20 3.32 -2.21
CA ARG A 163 -24.73 3.08 -0.85
C ARG A 163 -25.96 2.16 -0.84
N SER A 164 -26.30 1.57 -1.99
CA SER A 164 -27.38 0.59 -2.11
C SER A 164 -26.81 -0.61 -2.86
N PHE A 165 -26.84 -1.77 -2.22
CA PHE A 165 -26.19 -2.98 -2.69
C PHE A 165 -27.20 -4.11 -2.82
N ASP A 166 -26.97 -5.02 -3.77
CA ASP A 166 -27.64 -6.32 -3.80
C ASP A 166 -27.02 -7.21 -2.72
N ALA A 167 -27.67 -7.29 -1.56
CA ALA A 167 -27.22 -8.09 -0.42
C ALA A 167 -27.26 -9.61 -0.69
N SER A 168 -27.97 -10.08 -1.73
CA SER A 168 -28.05 -11.50 -2.08
C SER A 168 -26.84 -11.98 -2.88
N ARG A 169 -26.06 -11.05 -3.44
CA ARG A 169 -24.94 -11.36 -4.34
C ARG A 169 -23.61 -10.98 -3.73
N LEU A 170 -22.84 -12.00 -3.32
CA LEU A 170 -21.46 -11.84 -2.85
C LEU A 170 -20.46 -12.13 -3.99
N PRO A 171 -19.32 -11.44 -4.03
CA PRO A 171 -18.25 -11.80 -4.96
C PRO A 171 -17.62 -13.14 -4.56
N THR A 172 -17.12 -13.87 -5.56
CA THR A 172 -16.40 -15.12 -5.33
C THR A 172 -14.98 -14.85 -4.80
N PRO A 173 -14.31 -15.84 -4.21
CA PRO A 173 -12.90 -15.71 -3.83
C PRO A 173 -11.99 -15.26 -4.98
N GLU A 174 -12.26 -15.72 -6.21
CA GLU A 174 -11.49 -15.36 -7.41
C GLU A 174 -11.59 -13.86 -7.72
N VAL A 175 -12.78 -13.28 -7.57
CA VAL A 175 -13.00 -11.83 -7.70
C VAL A 175 -12.24 -11.06 -6.62
N LEU A 176 -12.27 -11.53 -5.37
CA LEU A 176 -11.49 -10.91 -4.27
C LEU A 176 -9.98 -10.95 -4.55
N HIS A 177 -9.47 -12.07 -5.06
CA HIS A 177 -8.07 -12.18 -5.47
C HIS A 177 -7.75 -11.30 -6.69
N SER A 178 -8.68 -11.14 -7.64
CA SER A 178 -8.53 -10.23 -8.77
C SER A 178 -8.42 -8.77 -8.31
N ILE A 179 -9.27 -8.36 -7.37
CA ILE A 179 -9.21 -7.05 -6.72
C ILE A 179 -7.85 -6.86 -6.06
N ALA A 180 -7.37 -7.83 -5.28
CA ALA A 180 -6.08 -7.73 -4.59
C ALA A 180 -4.89 -7.64 -5.58
N ARG A 181 -4.88 -8.45 -6.65
CA ARG A 181 -3.83 -8.41 -7.70
C ARG A 181 -3.81 -7.07 -8.44
N THR A 182 -4.96 -6.43 -8.62
CA THR A 182 -5.05 -5.10 -9.23
C THR A 182 -4.67 -3.99 -8.25
N ALA A 183 -5.09 -4.12 -6.98
CA ALA A 183 -4.78 -3.18 -5.91
C ALA A 183 -3.27 -3.09 -5.62
N ILE A 184 -2.57 -4.22 -5.58
CA ILE A 184 -1.14 -4.27 -5.26
C ILE A 184 -0.24 -3.58 -6.30
N LYS A 185 -0.79 -3.27 -7.49
CA LYS A 185 -0.11 -2.43 -8.50
C LYS A 185 -0.08 -0.94 -8.15
N SER A 186 -0.70 -0.53 -7.04
CA SER A 186 -0.53 0.83 -6.52
C SER A 186 0.94 1.14 -6.29
N PRO A 187 1.44 2.33 -6.68
CA PRO A 187 2.79 2.75 -6.32
C PRO A 187 2.92 2.90 -4.80
N SER A 188 4.14 2.70 -4.30
CA SER A 188 4.52 2.88 -2.90
C SER A 188 5.96 3.39 -2.82
N VAL A 189 6.33 4.00 -1.70
CA VAL A 189 7.67 4.57 -1.55
C VAL A 189 8.74 3.48 -1.67
N CYS A 190 9.63 3.64 -2.64
CA CYS A 190 10.68 2.67 -2.96
C CYS A 190 10.15 1.24 -3.17
N ASN A 191 8.94 1.10 -3.72
CA ASN A 191 8.28 -0.17 -4.02
C ASN A 191 8.06 -1.11 -2.80
N ARG A 192 8.02 -0.57 -1.57
CA ARG A 192 7.89 -1.36 -0.34
C ARG A 192 6.53 -2.03 -0.13
N GLN A 193 5.53 -1.73 -0.96
CA GLN A 193 4.25 -2.45 -1.03
C GLN A 193 3.58 -2.63 0.34
N THR A 194 3.38 -1.53 1.06
CA THR A 194 2.95 -1.54 2.48
C THR A 194 1.45 -1.78 2.66
N GLY A 195 0.64 -1.65 1.60
CA GLY A 195 -0.81 -1.78 1.66
C GLY A 195 -1.27 -3.19 2.01
N ARG A 196 -2.27 -3.31 2.88
CA ARG A 196 -2.95 -4.59 3.18
C ARG A 196 -4.47 -4.43 3.04
N LEU A 197 -5.11 -5.51 2.60
CA LEU A 197 -6.56 -5.62 2.49
C LEU A 197 -7.06 -6.66 3.49
N HIS A 198 -7.89 -6.23 4.43
CA HIS A 198 -8.64 -7.12 5.30
C HIS A 198 -10.08 -7.15 4.83
N VAL A 199 -10.61 -8.34 4.54
CA VAL A 199 -11.94 -8.51 3.93
C VAL A 199 -12.89 -9.11 4.95
N PHE A 200 -14.06 -8.49 5.12
CA PHE A 200 -15.08 -8.92 6.07
C PHE A 200 -16.44 -9.04 5.39
N THR A 201 -17.20 -10.06 5.80
CA THR A 201 -18.59 -10.32 5.42
C THR A 201 -19.44 -10.61 6.65
N GLY A 202 -20.77 -10.64 6.48
CA GLY A 202 -21.69 -11.06 7.53
C GLY A 202 -21.65 -10.19 8.79
N GLU A 203 -21.69 -10.83 9.96
CA GLU A 203 -21.83 -10.12 11.24
C GLU A 203 -20.65 -9.20 11.57
N LYS A 204 -19.43 -9.59 11.16
CA LYS A 204 -18.24 -8.74 11.36
C LYS A 204 -18.37 -7.40 10.66
N VAL A 205 -19.02 -7.33 9.49
CA VAL A 205 -19.24 -6.05 8.80
C VAL A 205 -20.06 -5.11 9.67
N LYS A 206 -21.15 -5.61 10.27
CA LYS A 206 -22.02 -4.80 11.14
C LYS A 206 -21.25 -4.29 12.35
N GLN A 207 -20.56 -5.19 13.05
CA GLN A 207 -19.74 -4.86 14.23
C GLN A 207 -18.68 -3.79 13.93
N LEU A 208 -18.01 -3.88 12.77
CA LEU A 208 -16.99 -2.89 12.39
C LEU A 208 -17.62 -1.53 12.02
N LEU A 209 -18.78 -1.55 11.36
CA LEU A 209 -19.48 -0.33 10.94
C LEU A 209 -20.12 0.45 12.10
N GLU A 210 -20.36 -0.18 13.27
CA GLU A 210 -20.80 0.53 14.48
C GLU A 210 -19.84 1.65 14.91
N TYR A 211 -18.55 1.48 14.63
CA TYR A 211 -17.50 2.45 14.97
C TYR A 211 -17.21 3.46 13.86
N GLN A 212 -17.92 3.38 12.73
CA GLN A 212 -17.77 4.25 11.58
C GLN A 212 -19.00 5.16 11.46
N THR A 213 -18.83 6.49 11.34
CA THR A 213 -19.97 7.42 11.40
C THR A 213 -20.59 7.75 10.04
N GLY A 214 -19.87 7.51 8.95
CA GLY A 214 -20.25 7.80 7.57
C GLY A 214 -21.17 6.75 6.90
N ASN A 215 -21.50 5.64 7.57
CA ASN A 215 -22.38 4.59 7.02
C ASN A 215 -23.86 4.73 7.41
N ARG A 216 -24.23 5.76 8.17
CA ARG A 216 -25.61 5.98 8.65
C ARG A 216 -26.61 5.93 7.48
N GLY A 217 -27.69 5.16 7.69
CA GLY A 217 -28.77 4.99 6.71
C GLY A 217 -28.59 3.79 5.77
N PHE A 218 -27.38 3.23 5.62
CA PHE A 218 -27.16 2.09 4.71
C PHE A 218 -26.21 1.01 5.23
N GLY A 219 -25.50 1.21 6.35
CA GLY A 219 -24.51 0.26 6.87
C GLY A 219 -25.03 -1.17 7.06
N HIS A 220 -26.31 -1.32 7.42
CA HIS A 220 -27.00 -2.62 7.56
C HIS A 220 -27.14 -3.40 6.24
N GLN A 221 -26.97 -2.75 5.09
CA GLN A 221 -27.06 -3.35 3.75
C GLN A 221 -25.69 -3.70 3.16
N VAL A 222 -24.59 -3.36 3.85
CA VAL A 222 -23.24 -3.56 3.30
C VAL A 222 -22.90 -5.06 3.31
N PRO A 223 -22.74 -5.70 2.14
CA PRO A 223 -22.49 -7.15 2.09
C PRO A 223 -21.01 -7.49 2.29
N LEU A 224 -20.11 -6.57 1.88
CA LEU A 224 -18.67 -6.75 1.90
C LEU A 224 -17.98 -5.46 2.38
N LEU A 225 -17.01 -5.59 3.28
CA LEU A 225 -16.22 -4.48 3.80
C LEU A 225 -14.73 -4.80 3.66
N PHE A 226 -14.00 -3.92 2.97
CA PHE A 226 -12.55 -3.90 3.05
C PHE A 226 -12.12 -2.92 4.15
N VAL A 227 -11.21 -3.34 5.03
CA VAL A 227 -10.41 -2.43 5.86
C VAL A 227 -9.05 -2.32 5.22
N VAL A 228 -8.72 -1.13 4.72
CA VAL A 228 -7.44 -0.84 4.08
C VAL A 228 -6.47 -0.35 5.15
N THR A 229 -5.30 -0.99 5.24
CA THR A 229 -4.25 -0.60 6.17
C THR A 229 -2.91 -0.41 5.45
N SER A 230 -1.95 0.21 6.13
CA SER A 230 -0.55 0.27 5.70
C SER A 230 0.36 -0.25 6.80
N ASP A 231 1.19 -1.25 6.50
CA ASP A 231 2.17 -1.79 7.43
C ASP A 231 3.31 -0.80 7.69
N MET A 232 3.37 -0.28 8.91
CA MET A 232 4.32 0.74 9.29
C MET A 232 5.74 0.22 9.49
N ARG A 233 5.94 -1.09 9.60
CA ARG A 233 7.27 -1.68 9.75
C ARG A 233 8.16 -1.38 8.56
N PHE A 234 7.57 -1.25 7.37
CA PHE A 234 8.32 -0.95 6.16
C PHE A 234 8.84 0.49 6.07
N PHE A 235 8.38 1.43 6.91
CA PHE A 235 8.84 2.83 6.84
C PHE A 235 10.12 3.08 7.64
N LEU A 236 10.87 4.08 7.18
CA LEU A 236 12.18 4.46 7.72
C LEU A 236 12.09 5.79 8.48
N SER A 237 12.58 5.80 9.71
CA SER A 237 12.79 7.01 10.50
C SER A 237 11.55 7.88 10.73
N ARG A 238 11.72 8.98 11.49
CA ARG A 238 10.67 10.00 11.70
C ARG A 238 10.27 10.79 10.43
N LYS A 239 11.09 10.76 9.37
CA LYS A 239 10.85 11.55 8.16
C LYS A 239 9.66 10.99 7.37
N GLU A 240 9.45 9.68 7.42
CA GLU A 240 8.37 8.98 6.71
C GLU A 240 7.06 8.87 7.50
N ARG A 241 6.90 9.52 8.66
CA ARG A 241 5.69 9.42 9.50
C ARG A 241 4.36 9.73 8.81
N LYS A 242 4.38 10.46 7.69
CA LYS A 242 3.20 10.77 6.87
C LYS A 242 2.98 9.77 5.73
N GLN A 243 4.01 9.00 5.38
CA GLN A 243 4.01 8.06 4.28
C GLN A 243 2.97 6.93 4.41
N PRO A 244 2.65 6.39 5.61
CA PRO A 244 1.57 5.42 5.74
C PRO A 244 0.24 5.93 5.16
N GLY A 245 -0.07 7.21 5.39
CA GLY A 245 -1.28 7.84 4.85
C GLY A 245 -1.23 8.07 3.34
N ILE A 246 -0.06 8.37 2.79
CA ILE A 246 0.14 8.59 1.34
C ILE A 246 0.02 7.26 0.59
N ASP A 247 0.85 6.27 0.95
CA ASP A 247 0.86 4.95 0.32
C ASP A 247 -0.49 4.25 0.51
N GLY A 248 -1.03 4.31 1.72
CA GLY A 248 -2.35 3.77 2.04
C GLY A 248 -3.48 4.43 1.26
N GLY A 249 -3.43 5.75 1.06
CA GLY A 249 -4.42 6.48 0.27
C GLY A 249 -4.40 6.13 -1.21
N LEU A 250 -3.20 5.99 -1.80
CA LEU A 250 -3.01 5.53 -3.17
C LEU A 250 -3.52 4.09 -3.33
N PHE A 251 -3.16 3.21 -2.39
CA PHE A 251 -3.59 1.81 -2.39
C PHE A 251 -5.11 1.68 -2.22
N ALA A 252 -5.74 2.51 -1.37
CA ALA A 252 -7.19 2.55 -1.23
C ALA A 252 -7.88 3.00 -2.53
N LEU A 253 -7.34 4.02 -3.22
CA LEU A 253 -7.90 4.47 -4.51
C LEU A 253 -7.75 3.39 -5.59
N GLN A 254 -6.59 2.73 -5.67
CA GLN A 254 -6.38 1.61 -6.58
C GLN A 254 -7.36 0.46 -6.29
N THR A 255 -7.61 0.17 -5.02
CA THR A 255 -8.61 -0.83 -4.58
C THR A 255 -10.02 -0.43 -5.03
N VAL A 256 -10.39 0.84 -4.94
CA VAL A 256 -11.69 1.34 -5.43
C VAL A 256 -11.85 1.12 -6.93
N PHE A 257 -10.82 1.40 -7.73
CA PHE A 257 -10.86 1.14 -9.17
C PHE A 257 -10.87 -0.35 -9.49
N ALA A 258 -10.13 -1.17 -8.73
CA ALA A 258 -10.14 -2.62 -8.85
C ALA A 258 -11.53 -3.22 -8.55
N ILE A 259 -12.22 -2.73 -7.51
CA ILE A 259 -13.61 -3.12 -7.24
C ILE A 259 -14.51 -2.75 -8.42
N GLN A 260 -14.34 -1.55 -8.99
CA GLN A 260 -15.16 -1.10 -10.11
C GLN A 260 -14.92 -1.89 -11.40
N SER A 261 -13.68 -2.33 -11.67
CA SER A 261 -13.37 -3.16 -12.84
C SER A 261 -14.03 -4.55 -12.77
N GLU A 262 -14.41 -5.02 -11.59
CA GLU A 262 -15.18 -6.26 -11.39
C GLU A 262 -16.71 -6.05 -11.47
N GLY A 263 -17.16 -4.87 -11.93
CA GLY A 263 -18.59 -4.54 -12.05
C GLY A 263 -19.29 -4.25 -10.72
N MET A 264 -18.53 -4.04 -9.65
CA MET A 264 -19.04 -3.72 -8.32
C MET A 264 -18.99 -2.21 -8.06
N GLY A 265 -19.76 -1.74 -7.07
CA GLY A 265 -19.68 -0.37 -6.57
C GLY A 265 -19.11 -0.32 -5.15
N SER A 266 -18.61 0.86 -4.77
CA SER A 266 -18.03 1.06 -3.45
C SER A 266 -18.29 2.46 -2.89
N VAL A 267 -18.11 2.61 -1.58
CA VAL A 267 -18.05 3.89 -0.90
C VAL A 267 -16.90 3.89 0.11
N CYS A 268 -16.02 4.88 -0.02
CA CYS A 268 -14.97 5.15 0.96
C CYS A 268 -15.59 5.71 2.24
N LEU A 269 -15.25 5.09 3.36
CA LEU A 269 -15.62 5.46 4.70
C LEU A 269 -14.33 5.82 5.44
N ASN A 270 -14.05 7.12 5.55
CA ASN A 270 -12.81 7.58 6.18
C ASN A 270 -12.68 7.05 7.61
N TRP A 271 -11.43 6.74 8.01
CA TRP A 271 -11.11 6.27 9.36
C TRP A 271 -10.39 7.35 10.16
N CYS A 272 -11.11 8.45 10.41
CA CYS A 272 -10.63 9.56 11.24
C CYS A 272 -11.40 9.55 12.57
N VAL A 273 -11.06 8.60 13.44
CA VAL A 273 -11.77 8.32 14.69
C VAL A 273 -10.86 8.56 15.90
N ASP A 274 -11.46 8.62 17.09
CA ASP A 274 -10.69 8.67 18.34
C ASP A 274 -10.05 7.31 18.66
N HIS A 275 -9.07 7.32 19.56
CA HIS A 275 -8.33 6.11 19.94
C HIS A 275 -9.19 4.93 20.37
N ASN A 276 -10.29 5.15 21.11
CA ASN A 276 -11.08 4.04 21.63
C ASN A 276 -11.83 3.33 20.51
N SER A 277 -12.38 4.11 19.57
CA SER A 277 -13.01 3.59 18.36
C SER A 277 -12.02 2.80 17.49
N ASP A 278 -10.79 3.30 17.35
CA ASP A 278 -9.71 2.61 16.63
C ASP A 278 -9.32 1.28 17.31
N LEU A 279 -9.15 1.27 18.64
CA LEU A 279 -8.85 0.05 19.40
C LEU A 279 -9.94 -1.00 19.24
N LYS A 280 -11.22 -0.60 19.28
CA LYS A 280 -12.35 -1.53 19.13
C LYS A 280 -12.44 -2.14 17.74
N LEU A 281 -12.25 -1.33 16.70
CA LEU A 281 -12.15 -1.85 15.35
C LEU A 281 -11.01 -2.87 15.23
N ARG A 282 -9.82 -2.56 15.75
CA ARG A 282 -8.66 -3.46 15.71
C ARG A 282 -8.91 -4.77 16.43
N GLU A 283 -9.53 -4.73 17.60
CA GLU A 283 -9.91 -5.91 18.39
C GLU A 283 -10.84 -6.85 17.59
N ILE A 284 -11.89 -6.29 16.97
CA ILE A 284 -12.87 -7.06 16.17
C ILE A 284 -12.24 -7.58 14.88
N ALA A 285 -11.45 -6.75 14.20
CA ALA A 285 -10.85 -7.06 12.91
C ALA A 285 -9.61 -7.97 13.02
N GLY A 286 -8.97 -8.04 14.19
CA GLY A 286 -7.68 -8.71 14.37
C GLY A 286 -6.51 -7.95 13.73
N ILE A 287 -6.62 -6.63 13.56
CA ILE A 287 -5.59 -5.81 12.89
C ILE A 287 -4.50 -5.44 13.91
N PRO A 288 -3.21 -5.76 13.63
CA PRO A 288 -2.13 -5.51 14.56
C PRO A 288 -1.77 -4.02 14.66
N GLU A 289 -1.18 -3.62 15.79
CA GLU A 289 -0.79 -2.21 16.06
C GLU A 289 0.19 -1.63 15.03
N HIS A 290 1.00 -2.46 14.37
CA HIS A 290 1.94 -1.98 13.35
C HIS A 290 1.27 -1.65 12.02
N GLU A 291 0.00 -2.00 11.82
CA GLU A 291 -0.76 -1.61 10.65
C GLU A 291 -1.57 -0.34 10.95
N ASN A 292 -1.29 0.73 10.21
CA ASN A 292 -2.08 1.95 10.29
C ASN A 292 -3.38 1.78 9.50
N VAL A 293 -4.54 1.94 10.14
CA VAL A 293 -5.84 1.87 9.45
C VAL A 293 -6.04 3.15 8.65
N ILE A 294 -6.29 3.01 7.35
CA ILE A 294 -6.40 4.13 6.42
C ILE A 294 -7.86 4.51 6.21
N MET A 295 -8.67 3.54 5.79
CA MET A 295 -10.10 3.71 5.59
C MET A 295 -10.80 2.36 5.49
N LEU A 296 -12.12 2.41 5.65
CA LEU A 296 -13.03 1.34 5.32
C LEU A 296 -13.58 1.57 3.91
N ILE A 297 -13.80 0.51 3.15
CA ILE A 297 -14.46 0.56 1.84
C ILE A 297 -15.62 -0.43 1.89
N ALA A 298 -16.83 0.10 2.04
CA ALA A 298 -18.04 -0.69 1.89
C ALA A 298 -18.31 -0.90 0.40
N CYS A 299 -18.58 -2.15 0.00
CA CYS A 299 -18.74 -2.49 -1.40
C CYS A 299 -19.66 -3.69 -1.61
N GLY A 300 -20.08 -3.85 -2.86
CA GLY A 300 -21.02 -4.89 -3.28
C GLY A 300 -21.47 -4.66 -4.71
N TYR A 301 -22.24 -5.58 -5.26
CA TYR A 301 -22.92 -5.35 -6.53
C TYR A 301 -24.03 -4.30 -6.34
N PRO A 302 -24.24 -3.39 -7.30
CA PRO A 302 -25.32 -2.42 -7.22
C PRO A 302 -26.68 -3.10 -7.23
N SER A 303 -27.61 -2.60 -6.41
CA SER A 303 -29.03 -2.96 -6.53
C SER A 303 -29.61 -2.41 -7.84
N THR A 304 -30.74 -2.96 -8.29
CA THR A 304 -31.41 -2.55 -9.54
C THR A 304 -31.85 -1.07 -9.54
N GLU A 305 -32.14 -0.50 -8.38
CA GLU A 305 -32.61 0.88 -8.20
C GLU A 305 -31.53 1.79 -7.58
N ALA A 306 -30.26 1.40 -7.65
CA ALA A 306 -29.18 2.13 -7.01
C ALA A 306 -29.04 3.57 -7.53
N LEU A 307 -29.18 4.54 -6.63
CA LEU A 307 -28.92 5.95 -6.90
C LEU A 307 -27.57 6.38 -6.32
N SER A 308 -26.93 7.36 -6.97
CA SER A 308 -25.72 8.00 -6.44
C SER A 308 -25.80 9.52 -6.52
N PRO A 309 -25.29 10.25 -5.52
CA PRO A 309 -25.38 11.71 -5.49
C PRO A 309 -24.52 12.32 -6.59
N ILE A 310 -25.09 13.23 -7.42
CA ILE A 310 -24.44 13.85 -8.59
C ILE A 310 -23.02 14.33 -8.27
N SER A 311 -22.87 15.02 -7.13
CA SER A 311 -21.58 15.47 -6.60
C SER A 311 -20.76 16.26 -7.64
N GLN A 312 -21.24 17.45 -8.01
CA GLN A 312 -20.56 18.34 -8.96
C GLN A 312 -19.08 18.51 -8.58
N ARG A 313 -18.19 18.42 -9.58
CA ARG A 313 -16.76 18.68 -9.43
C ARG A 313 -16.47 20.13 -9.82
N TYR A 314 -15.43 20.71 -9.19
CA TYR A 314 -14.87 21.97 -9.66
C TYR A 314 -14.38 21.82 -11.11
N PRO A 315 -14.42 22.90 -11.90
CA PRO A 315 -13.80 22.92 -13.21
C PRO A 315 -12.27 22.76 -13.09
N ALA A 316 -11.60 22.32 -14.15
CA ALA A 316 -10.19 21.97 -14.12
C ALA A 316 -9.31 23.19 -13.75
N GLU A 317 -9.72 24.37 -14.20
CA GLU A 317 -9.06 25.66 -13.98
C GLU A 317 -9.01 26.05 -12.49
N ALA A 318 -9.93 25.52 -11.67
CA ALA A 318 -9.93 25.77 -10.24
C ALA A 318 -8.88 24.93 -9.47
N ILE A 319 -8.34 23.88 -10.10
CA ILE A 319 -7.38 22.95 -9.47
C ILE A 319 -6.03 22.88 -10.19
N LEU A 320 -5.92 23.46 -11.39
CA LEU A 320 -4.71 23.47 -12.21
C LEU A 320 -4.12 24.89 -12.27
N THR A 321 -2.88 25.04 -11.83
CA THR A 321 -2.07 26.25 -12.04
C THR A 321 -0.83 25.88 -12.84
N ILE A 322 -0.62 26.53 -13.99
CA ILE A 322 0.56 26.38 -14.83
C ILE A 322 1.48 27.57 -14.54
N HIS A 323 2.69 27.30 -14.07
CA HIS A 323 3.74 28.29 -13.81
C HIS A 323 4.74 28.34 -14.96
#